data_AF-A0A8H3ZDD7-F1
#
_entry.id   AF-A0A8H3ZDD7-F1
#
_cell.length_a   1.000
_cell.length_b   1.000
_cell.length_c   1.000
_cell.angle_alpha   90.00
_cell.angle_beta   90.00
_cell.angle_gamma   90.00
#
_symmetry.space_group_name_H-M   'P 1'
#
loop_
_entity.id
_entity.type
_entity.pdbx_description
1 polymer ?
#
loop_
_entity_poly.entity_id
_entity_poly.type
_entity_poly.pdbx_seq_one_letter_code
_entity_poly.pdbx_strand_id
1 'polypeptide(L)'
;MASTTKAVEIILHNFNEWPHFIQLVKTQCLNLGIWHKNNPDVDNPPALLTMPNRVTTAQTGAPADTAISALTPAQVTIYGVLQVDYGFDRDDFVRERDDVAAIHKWVLDHITRENLDVIATSASLHETLRRLKTRCQPTNEAKTIERLELRMQWQHLMNSAPKSQDPLKVLDKIVALHQQLVKEGLFDDPTKPNPDKMPLIETLNLLERMDRVYADAKRCGMHNPGYFIKSVPDLVADYRNVIYTRPLRSRRQKGSFAFDAY
;
A
#
# COMPACT_ATOMS: atom_id res chain seq x y z
N MET A 1 -22.00 5.76 29.67
CA MET A 1 -21.97 6.29 28.29
C MET A 1 -21.23 5.28 27.44
N ALA A 2 -21.93 4.54 26.58
CA ALA A 2 -21.29 3.58 25.68
C ALA A 2 -20.66 4.35 24.53
N SER A 3 -19.33 4.32 24.45
CA SER A 3 -18.59 4.85 23.30
C SER A 3 -18.84 3.90 22.13
N THR A 4 -19.75 4.26 21.23
CA THR A 4 -19.89 3.60 19.94
C THR A 4 -18.65 3.91 19.12
N THR A 5 -17.71 2.97 19.09
CA THR A 5 -16.65 2.92 18.08
C THR A 5 -17.33 2.91 16.71
N LYS A 6 -17.42 4.07 16.06
CA LYS A 6 -17.80 4.16 14.65
C LYS A 6 -16.82 3.28 13.88
N ALA A 7 -17.29 2.16 13.35
CA ALA A 7 -16.54 1.42 12.35
C ALA A 7 -16.20 2.42 11.24
N VAL A 8 -14.91 2.59 10.96
CA VAL A 8 -14.46 3.46 9.87
C VAL A 8 -14.94 2.79 8.59
N GLU A 9 -16.02 3.32 8.03
CA GLU A 9 -16.57 2.89 6.76
C GLU A 9 -15.59 3.32 5.66
N ILE A 10 -14.95 2.34 5.02
CA ILE A 10 -13.99 2.61 3.94
C ILE A 10 -14.79 2.81 2.67
N ILE A 11 -14.99 4.07 2.27
CA ILE A 11 -15.59 4.45 1.00
C ILE A 11 -14.46 4.75 0.02
N LEU A 12 -14.52 4.18 -1.19
CA LEU A 12 -13.55 4.45 -2.25
C LEU A 12 -13.88 5.78 -2.94
N HIS A 13 -13.26 6.84 -2.46
CA HIS A 13 -13.24 8.18 -3.06
C HIS A 13 -12.06 8.35 -4.01
N ASN A 14 -10.85 7.93 -3.60
CA ASN A 14 -9.61 8.22 -4.30
C ASN A 14 -8.66 7.01 -4.36
N PHE A 15 -7.53 7.19 -5.05
CA PHE A 15 -6.55 6.12 -5.24
C PHE A 15 -5.83 5.69 -3.95
N ASN A 16 -5.71 6.57 -2.94
CA ASN A 16 -5.03 6.24 -1.67
C ASN A 16 -5.81 5.21 -0.85
N GLU A 17 -7.13 5.15 -1.03
CA GLU A 17 -8.01 4.21 -0.34
C GLU A 17 -8.03 2.83 -1.02
N TRP A 18 -7.56 2.74 -2.27
CA TRP A 18 -7.59 1.49 -3.04
C TRP A 18 -6.94 0.30 -2.32
N PRO A 19 -5.74 0.39 -1.72
CA PRO A 19 -5.12 -0.74 -1.03
C PRO A 19 -5.97 -1.25 0.14
N HIS A 20 -6.61 -0.35 0.89
CA HIS A 20 -7.47 -0.73 2.01
C HIS A 20 -8.81 -1.32 1.53
N PHE A 21 -9.39 -0.70 0.50
CA PHE A 21 -10.63 -1.15 -0.11
C PHE A 21 -10.49 -2.56 -0.70
N ILE A 22 -9.47 -2.81 -1.51
CA ILE A 22 -9.27 -4.12 -2.14
C ILE A 22 -8.93 -5.21 -1.12
N GLN A 23 -8.24 -4.85 -0.02
CA GLN A 23 -7.97 -5.78 1.08
C GLN A 23 -9.27 -6.27 1.75
N LEU A 24 -10.25 -5.37 1.95
CA LEU A 24 -11.55 -5.75 2.52
C LEU A 24 -12.31 -6.68 1.58
N VAL A 25 -12.44 -6.32 0.30
CA VAL A 25 -13.09 -7.15 -0.72
C VAL A 25 -12.41 -8.52 -0.79
N LYS A 26 -11.07 -8.54 -0.85
CA LYS A 26 -10.29 -9.78 -0.86
C LYS A 26 -10.58 -10.65 0.35
N THR A 27 -10.63 -10.07 1.54
CA THR A 27 -10.91 -10.81 2.78
C THR A 27 -12.30 -11.44 2.74
N GLN A 28 -13.32 -10.67 2.32
CA GLN A 28 -14.68 -11.20 2.19
C GLN A 28 -14.75 -12.31 1.14
N CYS A 29 -14.13 -12.13 -0.03
CA CYS A 29 -14.09 -13.15 -1.07
C CYS A 29 -13.30 -14.41 -0.67
N LEU A 30 -12.24 -14.28 0.13
CA LEU A 30 -11.47 -15.41 0.64
C LEU A 30 -12.30 -16.23 1.64
N ASN A 31 -13.06 -15.57 2.52
CA ASN A 31 -13.94 -16.24 3.46
C ASN A 31 -15.03 -17.07 2.75
N LEU A 32 -15.45 -16.62 1.57
CA LEU A 32 -16.45 -17.31 0.73
C LEU A 32 -15.80 -18.25 -0.31
N GLY A 33 -14.46 -18.31 -0.39
CA GLY A 33 -13.74 -19.14 -1.36
C GLY A 33 -13.77 -18.65 -2.81
N ILE A 34 -14.36 -17.48 -3.10
CA ILE A 34 -14.59 -16.97 -4.47
C ILE A 34 -13.52 -15.99 -4.98
N TRP A 35 -12.49 -15.68 -4.20
CA TRP A 35 -11.47 -14.68 -4.57
C TRP A 35 -10.77 -15.00 -5.89
N HIS A 36 -10.46 -16.27 -6.15
CA HIS A 36 -9.74 -16.71 -7.35
C HIS A 36 -10.48 -16.37 -8.66
N LYS A 37 -11.81 -16.22 -8.62
CA LYS A 37 -12.66 -15.83 -9.76
C LYS A 37 -12.88 -14.32 -9.88
N ASN A 38 -12.58 -13.56 -8.83
CA ASN A 38 -12.88 -12.13 -8.73
C ASN A 38 -11.65 -11.25 -8.54
N ASN A 39 -10.45 -11.84 -8.60
CA ASN A 39 -9.19 -11.14 -8.40
C ASN A 39 -8.88 -10.21 -9.60
N PRO A 40 -8.90 -8.87 -9.45
CA PRO A 40 -8.68 -7.94 -10.55
C PRO A 40 -7.24 -7.96 -11.11
N ASP A 41 -6.30 -8.63 -10.43
CA ASP A 41 -4.93 -8.82 -10.89
C ASP A 41 -4.79 -9.92 -11.96
N VAL A 42 -5.82 -10.75 -12.14
CA VAL A 42 -5.82 -11.85 -13.11
C VAL A 42 -6.48 -11.38 -14.40
N ASP A 43 -5.81 -11.52 -15.54
CA ASP A 43 -6.35 -11.09 -16.84
C ASP A 43 -7.54 -11.94 -17.30
N ASN A 44 -7.47 -13.25 -17.06
CA ASN A 44 -8.53 -14.21 -17.41
C ASN A 44 -8.90 -15.02 -16.16
N PRO A 45 -9.84 -14.53 -15.32
CA PRO A 45 -10.27 -15.28 -14.16
C PRO A 45 -11.00 -16.56 -14.61
N PRO A 46 -10.99 -17.61 -13.79
CA PRO A 46 -11.85 -18.77 -14.01
C PRO A 46 -13.32 -18.33 -14.11
N ALA A 47 -14.07 -18.99 -14.99
CA ALA A 47 -15.49 -18.73 -15.13
C ALA A 47 -16.23 -19.00 -13.82
N LEU A 48 -17.27 -18.22 -13.56
CA LEU A 48 -18.24 -18.53 -12.52
C LEU A 48 -18.93 -19.87 -12.83
N LEU A 49 -19.44 -20.54 -11.80
CA LEU A 49 -20.23 -21.75 -11.99
C LEU A 49 -21.39 -21.47 -12.95
N THR A 50 -21.60 -22.36 -13.91
CA THR A 50 -22.76 -22.32 -14.79
C THR A 50 -23.91 -23.11 -14.16
N MET A 51 -25.15 -22.69 -14.41
CA MET A 51 -26.33 -23.44 -13.98
C MET A 51 -26.21 -24.89 -14.49
N PRO A 52 -26.28 -25.90 -13.62
CA PRO A 52 -26.19 -27.29 -14.05
C PRO A 52 -27.40 -27.67 -14.91
N ASN A 53 -27.17 -28.57 -15.86
CA ASN A 53 -28.25 -29.09 -16.70
C ASN A 53 -29.15 -30.02 -15.88
N ARG A 54 -30.46 -29.90 -16.09
CA ARG A 54 -31.43 -30.81 -15.43
C ARG A 54 -31.17 -32.25 -15.84
N VAL A 55 -31.32 -33.16 -14.87
CA VAL A 55 -31.21 -34.60 -15.11
C VAL A 55 -32.29 -35.06 -16.07
N THR A 56 -31.89 -35.84 -17.07
CA THR A 56 -32.79 -36.45 -18.05
C THR A 56 -32.79 -37.97 -17.89
N THR A 57 -33.89 -38.62 -18.25
CA THR A 57 -34.00 -40.09 -18.17
C THR A 57 -33.01 -40.81 -19.08
N ALA A 58 -32.60 -40.17 -20.19
CA ALA A 58 -31.58 -40.68 -21.10
C ALA A 58 -30.21 -40.91 -20.43
N GLN A 59 -29.86 -40.12 -19.41
CA GLN A 59 -28.59 -40.26 -18.68
C GLN A 59 -28.51 -41.55 -17.85
N THR A 60 -29.63 -42.27 -17.69
CA THR A 60 -29.67 -43.58 -17.03
C THR A 60 -29.42 -44.75 -18.00
N GLY A 61 -29.19 -44.46 -19.28
CA GLY A 61 -29.09 -45.45 -20.35
C GLY A 61 -30.44 -45.86 -20.95
N ALA A 62 -31.54 -45.20 -20.56
CA ALA A 62 -32.83 -45.34 -21.24
C ALA A 62 -32.84 -44.61 -22.60
N PRO A 63 -33.70 -45.01 -23.55
CA PRO A 63 -33.93 -44.23 -24.78
C PRO A 63 -34.32 -42.78 -24.46
N ALA A 64 -34.00 -41.87 -25.38
CA ALA A 64 -34.47 -40.49 -25.30
C ALA A 64 -36.00 -40.44 -25.14
N ASP A 65 -36.49 -39.46 -24.39
CA ASP A 65 -37.92 -39.23 -24.11
C ASP A 65 -38.64 -40.35 -23.33
N THR A 66 -37.91 -41.32 -22.78
CA THR A 66 -38.50 -42.33 -21.89
C THR A 66 -39.07 -41.66 -20.64
N ALA A 67 -40.36 -41.86 -20.38
CA ALA A 67 -41.01 -41.36 -19.17
C ALA A 67 -40.45 -42.04 -17.91
N ILE A 68 -40.41 -41.32 -16.78
CA ILE A 68 -39.88 -41.84 -15.51
C ILE A 68 -40.59 -43.12 -15.08
N SER A 69 -41.91 -43.22 -15.30
CA SER A 69 -42.72 -44.41 -14.99
C SER A 69 -42.38 -45.64 -15.83
N ALA A 70 -41.69 -45.47 -16.95
CA ALA A 70 -41.29 -46.54 -17.86
C ALA A 70 -39.84 -47.00 -17.62
N LEU A 71 -39.14 -46.45 -16.63
CA LEU A 71 -37.79 -46.85 -16.27
C LEU A 71 -37.79 -48.21 -15.56
N THR A 72 -36.76 -49.00 -15.83
CA THR A 72 -36.50 -50.23 -15.06
C THR A 72 -36.10 -49.88 -13.62
N PRO A 73 -36.28 -50.79 -12.64
CA PRO A 73 -35.89 -50.53 -11.25
C PRO A 73 -34.42 -50.07 -11.09
N ALA A 74 -33.50 -50.65 -11.87
CA ALA A 74 -32.10 -50.25 -11.87
C ALA A 74 -31.90 -48.81 -12.40
N GLN A 75 -32.60 -48.44 -13.47
CA GLN A 75 -32.55 -47.08 -14.02
C GLN A 75 -33.17 -46.05 -13.06
N VAL A 76 -34.22 -46.42 -12.32
CA VAL A 76 -34.81 -45.56 -11.28
C VAL A 76 -33.79 -45.27 -10.18
N THR A 77 -33.01 -46.27 -9.75
CA THR A 77 -31.93 -46.06 -8.76
C THR A 77 -30.87 -45.09 -9.29
N ILE A 78 -30.41 -45.28 -10.53
CA ILE A 78 -29.43 -44.38 -11.17
C ILE A 78 -30.00 -42.96 -11.30
N TYR A 79 -31.24 -42.83 -11.76
CA TYR A 79 -31.93 -41.54 -11.86
C TYR A 79 -31.97 -40.82 -10.51
N GLY A 80 -32.27 -41.55 -9.43
CA GLY A 80 -32.30 -41.02 -8.07
C GLY A 80 -30.95 -40.47 -7.63
N VAL A 81 -29.85 -41.18 -7.90
CA VAL A 81 -28.49 -40.70 -7.61
C VAL A 81 -28.16 -39.44 -8.41
N LEU A 82 -28.43 -39.44 -9.71
CA LEU A 82 -28.19 -38.28 -10.57
C LEU A 82 -28.99 -37.04 -10.12
N GLN A 83 -30.22 -37.24 -9.63
CA GLN A 83 -31.04 -36.15 -9.07
C GLN A 83 -30.43 -35.57 -7.79
N VAL A 84 -29.83 -36.40 -6.94
CA VAL A 84 -29.12 -35.95 -5.74
C VAL A 84 -27.87 -35.16 -6.13
N ASP A 85 -27.07 -35.65 -7.07
CA ASP A 85 -25.87 -34.95 -7.57
C ASP A 85 -26.23 -33.60 -8.19
N TYR A 86 -27.26 -33.56 -9.05
CA TYR A 86 -27.78 -32.31 -9.61
C TYR A 86 -28.27 -31.34 -8.51
N GLY A 87 -28.82 -31.85 -7.42
CA GLY A 87 -29.19 -31.06 -6.26
C GLY A 87 -27.98 -30.35 -5.65
N PHE A 88 -26.89 -31.10 -5.40
CA PHE A 88 -25.65 -30.53 -4.88
C PHE A 88 -25.02 -29.50 -5.82
N ASP A 89 -24.91 -29.82 -7.10
CA ASP A 89 -24.36 -28.90 -8.11
C ASP A 89 -25.17 -27.59 -8.19
N ARG A 90 -26.50 -27.70 -8.11
CA ARG A 90 -27.41 -26.55 -8.15
C ARG A 90 -27.26 -25.69 -6.90
N ASP A 91 -27.15 -26.31 -5.73
CA ASP A 91 -27.00 -25.60 -4.47
C ASP A 91 -25.64 -24.86 -4.42
N ASP A 92 -24.57 -25.49 -4.92
CA ASP A 92 -23.27 -24.84 -5.06
C ASP A 92 -23.31 -23.66 -6.04
N PHE A 93 -23.99 -23.80 -7.18
CA PHE A 93 -24.21 -22.70 -8.13
C PHE A 93 -24.97 -21.53 -7.49
N VAL A 94 -26.07 -21.81 -6.78
CA VAL A 94 -26.88 -20.77 -6.13
C VAL A 94 -26.07 -20.06 -5.05
N ARG A 95 -25.34 -20.81 -4.21
CA ARG A 95 -24.47 -20.24 -3.17
C ARG A 95 -23.44 -19.29 -3.77
N GLU A 96 -22.67 -19.76 -4.76
CA GLU A 96 -21.63 -18.93 -5.38
C GLU A 96 -22.22 -17.67 -6.05
N ARG A 97 -23.35 -17.81 -6.76
CA ARG A 97 -24.03 -16.68 -7.38
C ARG A 97 -24.43 -15.63 -6.34
N ASP A 98 -25.01 -16.07 -5.23
CA ASP A 98 -25.52 -15.18 -4.18
C ASP A 98 -24.36 -14.52 -3.42
N ASP A 99 -23.28 -15.25 -3.17
CA ASP A 99 -22.04 -14.74 -2.59
C ASP A 99 -21.44 -13.63 -3.49
N VAL A 100 -21.29 -13.88 -4.79
CA VAL A 100 -20.78 -12.88 -5.74
C VAL A 100 -21.70 -11.65 -5.79
N ALA A 101 -23.02 -11.85 -5.81
CA ALA A 101 -23.98 -10.75 -5.82
C ALA A 101 -23.92 -9.92 -4.53
N ALA A 102 -23.74 -10.55 -3.37
CA ALA A 102 -23.61 -9.89 -2.08
C ALA A 102 -22.34 -9.01 -2.04
N ILE A 103 -21.20 -9.54 -2.47
CA ILE A 103 -19.96 -8.76 -2.54
C ILE A 103 -20.08 -7.64 -3.57
N HIS A 104 -20.68 -7.90 -4.73
CA HIS A 104 -20.86 -6.88 -5.75
C HIS A 104 -21.73 -5.72 -5.24
N LYS A 105 -22.83 -6.03 -4.55
CA LYS A 105 -23.65 -5.01 -3.89
C LYS A 105 -22.85 -4.23 -2.84
N TRP A 106 -22.08 -4.93 -2.00
CA TRP A 106 -21.23 -4.27 -1.00
C TRP A 106 -20.25 -3.29 -1.65
N VAL A 107 -19.60 -3.68 -2.75
CA VAL A 107 -18.72 -2.80 -3.52
C VAL A 107 -19.47 -1.56 -4.01
N LEU A 108 -20.66 -1.72 -4.59
CA LEU A 108 -21.47 -0.60 -5.08
C LEU A 108 -21.90 0.37 -3.97
N ASP A 109 -22.17 -0.16 -2.77
CA ASP A 109 -22.55 0.65 -1.60
C ASP A 109 -21.35 1.42 -1.00
N HIS A 110 -20.10 1.00 -1.29
CA HIS A 110 -18.86 1.54 -0.70
C HIS A 110 -17.97 2.27 -1.71
N ILE A 111 -18.55 2.75 -2.82
CA ILE A 111 -17.87 3.61 -3.79
C ILE A 111 -18.61 4.93 -3.96
N THR A 112 -17.89 5.95 -4.41
CA THR A 112 -18.50 7.24 -4.75
C THR A 112 -19.31 7.19 -6.03
N ARG A 113 -20.19 8.19 -6.19
CA ARG A 113 -20.95 8.40 -7.43
C ARG A 113 -20.07 8.55 -8.67
N GLU A 114 -18.92 9.21 -8.54
CA GLU A 114 -17.95 9.35 -9.64
C GLU A 114 -17.39 8.00 -10.11
N ASN A 115 -17.22 7.06 -9.18
CA ASN A 115 -16.75 5.70 -9.49
C ASN A 115 -17.86 4.81 -10.07
N LEU A 116 -19.14 5.11 -9.79
CA LEU A 116 -20.27 4.40 -10.43
C LEU A 116 -20.28 4.59 -11.94
N ASP A 117 -19.99 5.79 -12.44
CA ASP A 117 -19.98 6.07 -13.88
C ASP A 117 -18.89 5.26 -14.62
N VAL A 118 -17.75 5.03 -13.96
CA VAL A 118 -16.63 4.24 -14.52
C VAL A 118 -17.01 2.77 -14.69
N ILE A 119 -17.84 2.24 -13.79
CA ILE A 119 -18.21 0.83 -13.74
C ILE A 119 -19.59 0.54 -14.34
N ALA A 120 -20.30 1.54 -14.87
CA ALA A 120 -21.68 1.41 -15.35
C ALA A 120 -21.88 0.30 -16.40
N THR A 121 -20.85 -0.04 -17.18
CA THR A 121 -20.91 -1.11 -18.18
C THR A 121 -20.27 -2.43 -17.73
N SER A 122 -19.98 -2.60 -16.44
CA SER A 122 -19.33 -3.81 -15.92
C SER A 122 -20.34 -4.97 -15.87
N ALA A 123 -20.00 -6.10 -16.46
CA ALA A 123 -20.86 -7.29 -16.48
C ALA A 123 -20.66 -8.21 -15.26
N SER A 124 -19.57 -8.03 -14.51
CA SER A 124 -19.20 -8.90 -13.40
C SER A 124 -18.46 -8.15 -12.30
N LEU A 125 -18.45 -8.70 -11.08
CA LEU A 125 -17.66 -8.18 -9.96
C LEU A 125 -16.17 -8.04 -10.33
N HIS A 126 -15.61 -9.04 -11.01
CA HIS A 126 -14.23 -8.98 -11.51
C HIS A 126 -13.97 -7.76 -12.41
N GLU A 127 -14.86 -7.52 -13.38
CA GLU A 127 -14.74 -6.37 -14.28
C GLU A 127 -14.89 -5.04 -13.54
N THR A 128 -15.84 -4.97 -12.59
CA THR A 128 -16.02 -3.84 -11.69
C THR A 128 -14.73 -3.53 -10.95
N LEU A 129 -14.14 -4.53 -10.28
CA LEU A 129 -12.89 -4.36 -9.52
C LEU A 129 -11.72 -3.98 -10.42
N ARG A 130 -11.63 -4.54 -11.63
CA ARG A 130 -10.58 -4.18 -12.59
C ARG A 130 -10.69 -2.73 -13.04
N ARG A 131 -11.90 -2.26 -13.36
CA ARG A 131 -12.12 -0.86 -13.78
C ARG A 131 -11.85 0.13 -12.64
N LEU A 132 -12.29 -0.20 -11.43
CA LEU A 132 -11.95 0.59 -10.25
C LEU A 132 -10.44 0.61 -10.02
N LYS A 133 -9.76 -0.54 -10.15
CA LYS A 133 -8.30 -0.61 -10.07
C LYS A 133 -7.64 0.32 -11.08
N THR A 134 -8.07 0.29 -12.34
CA THR A 134 -7.52 1.14 -13.41
C THR A 134 -7.75 2.63 -13.11
N ARG A 135 -8.93 3.00 -12.63
CA ARG A 135 -9.25 4.39 -12.24
C ARG A 135 -8.44 4.85 -11.04
N CYS A 136 -8.24 3.96 -10.07
CA CYS A 136 -7.44 4.16 -8.87
C CYS A 136 -5.95 3.87 -9.11
N GLN A 137 -5.49 3.67 -10.35
CA GLN A 137 -4.06 3.78 -10.61
C GLN A 137 -3.67 5.24 -10.45
N PRO A 138 -2.58 5.54 -9.73
CA PRO A 138 -2.08 6.90 -9.66
C PRO A 138 -1.79 7.37 -11.09
N THR A 139 -2.62 8.29 -11.59
CA THR A 139 -2.38 8.98 -12.85
C THR A 139 -0.98 9.62 -12.80
N ASN A 140 -0.33 9.79 -13.96
CA ASN A 140 0.95 10.50 -14.00
C ASN A 140 0.86 11.86 -13.29
N GLU A 141 -0.30 12.50 -13.34
CA GLU A 141 -0.63 13.73 -12.60
C GLU A 141 -0.64 13.52 -11.08
N ALA A 142 -1.29 12.49 -10.55
CA ALA A 142 -1.30 12.21 -9.10
C ALA A 142 0.12 11.89 -8.57
N LYS A 143 0.91 11.12 -9.33
CA LYS A 143 2.33 10.92 -9.00
C LYS A 143 3.12 12.22 -9.05
N THR A 144 2.78 13.11 -9.98
CA THR A 144 3.42 14.42 -10.09
C THR A 144 3.08 15.31 -8.89
N ILE A 145 1.82 15.30 -8.43
CA ILE A 145 1.37 16.04 -7.24
C ILE A 145 2.07 15.51 -5.99
N GLU A 146 2.09 14.20 -5.77
CA GLU A 146 2.78 13.59 -4.63
C GLU A 146 4.28 13.95 -4.62
N ARG A 147 4.92 13.88 -5.79
CA ARG A 147 6.32 14.29 -5.96
C ARG A 147 6.55 15.77 -5.64
N LEU A 148 5.62 16.65 -6.06
CA LEU A 148 5.66 18.07 -5.74
C LEU A 148 5.48 18.31 -4.24
N GLU A 149 4.54 17.63 -3.60
CA GLU A 149 4.31 17.73 -2.15
C GLU A 149 5.54 17.30 -1.35
N LEU A 150 6.20 16.19 -1.71
CA LEU A 150 7.44 15.75 -1.07
C LEU A 150 8.55 16.80 -1.21
N ARG A 151 8.69 17.40 -2.39
CA ARG A 151 9.64 18.51 -2.62
C ARG A 151 9.28 19.75 -1.79
N MET A 152 8.01 20.10 -1.68
CA MET A 152 7.55 21.22 -0.86
C MET A 152 7.80 20.97 0.64
N GLN A 153 7.52 19.78 1.13
CA GLN A 153 7.81 19.39 2.52
C GLN A 153 9.30 19.48 2.82
N TRP A 154 10.14 19.03 1.88
CA TRP A 154 11.59 19.13 2.01
C TRP A 154 12.05 20.58 2.06
N GLN A 155 11.61 21.41 1.11
CA GLN A 155 11.94 22.84 1.12
C GLN A 155 11.44 23.53 2.39
N HIS A 156 10.23 23.20 2.86
CA HIS A 156 9.70 23.77 4.09
C HIS A 156 10.57 23.39 5.29
N LEU A 157 10.94 22.11 5.42
CA LEU A 157 11.82 21.64 6.49
C LEU A 157 13.19 22.32 6.41
N MET A 158 13.80 22.35 5.22
CA MET A 158 15.10 22.98 4.96
C MET A 158 15.08 24.50 5.08
N ASN A 159 13.92 25.17 5.05
CA ASN A 159 13.83 26.62 5.25
C ASN A 159 13.34 26.99 6.65
N SER A 160 12.67 26.09 7.37
CA SER A 160 12.22 26.32 8.74
C SER A 160 13.40 26.37 9.72
N ALA A 161 13.42 27.37 10.60
CA ALA A 161 14.42 27.45 11.66
C ALA A 161 13.93 26.64 12.88
N PRO A 162 14.69 25.63 13.36
CA PRO A 162 14.27 24.76 14.47
C PRO A 162 14.48 25.43 15.83
N LYS A 163 14.12 26.71 15.98
CA LYS A 163 14.37 27.49 17.20
C LYS A 163 13.60 26.98 18.44
N SER A 164 12.57 26.15 18.23
CA SER A 164 11.72 25.57 19.29
C SER A 164 11.50 24.06 19.16
N GLN A 165 12.08 23.41 18.14
CA GLN A 165 11.90 21.97 17.92
C GLN A 165 13.08 21.19 18.48
N ASP A 166 12.79 19.99 19.00
CA ASP A 166 13.81 19.03 19.43
C ASP A 166 14.74 18.70 18.24
N PRO A 167 16.05 19.02 18.34
CA PRO A 167 17.04 18.77 17.29
C PRO A 167 17.01 17.32 16.78
N LEU A 168 16.84 16.34 17.67
CA LEU A 168 16.86 14.92 17.26
C LEU A 168 15.65 14.57 16.39
N LYS A 169 14.46 15.09 16.72
CA LYS A 169 13.25 14.90 15.91
C LYS A 169 13.37 15.54 14.53
N VAL A 170 14.03 16.68 14.44
CA VAL A 170 14.31 17.33 13.15
C VAL A 170 15.22 16.44 12.31
N LEU A 171 16.28 15.88 12.91
CA LEU A 171 17.19 14.95 12.24
C LEU A 171 16.49 13.67 11.77
N ASP A 172 15.60 13.09 12.57
CA ASP A 172 14.78 11.93 12.14
C ASP A 172 13.92 12.26 10.92
N LYS A 173 13.25 13.42 10.92
CA LYS A 173 12.44 13.88 9.79
C LYS A 173 13.25 14.09 8.52
N ILE A 174 14.46 14.65 8.63
CA ILE A 174 15.37 14.83 7.48
C ILE A 174 15.69 13.47 6.84
N VAL A 175 16.09 12.49 7.63
CA VAL A 175 16.47 11.16 7.11
C VAL A 175 15.28 10.46 6.47
N ALA A 176 14.13 10.43 7.14
CA ALA A 176 12.92 9.80 6.63
C ALA A 176 12.48 10.42 5.29
N LEU A 177 12.42 11.76 5.23
CA LEU A 177 11.98 12.46 4.02
C LEU A 177 12.99 12.32 2.87
N HIS A 178 14.30 12.36 3.16
CA HIS A 178 15.34 12.10 2.15
C HIS A 178 15.22 10.70 1.56
N GLN A 179 15.03 9.68 2.39
CA GLN A 179 14.86 8.29 1.93
C GLN A 179 13.62 8.14 1.04
N GLN A 180 12.51 8.81 1.39
CA GLN A 180 11.30 8.82 0.58
C GLN A 180 11.54 9.50 -0.78
N LEU A 181 12.26 10.63 -0.81
CA LEU A 181 12.61 11.33 -2.05
C LEU A 181 13.54 10.51 -2.96
N VAL A 182 14.50 9.76 -2.40
CA VAL A 182 15.34 8.83 -3.17
C VAL A 182 14.51 7.68 -3.73
N LYS A 183 13.62 7.08 -2.92
CA LYS A 183 12.73 5.99 -3.34
C LYS A 183 11.83 6.39 -4.52
N GLU A 184 11.32 7.62 -4.51
CA GLU A 184 10.47 8.15 -5.59
C GLU A 184 11.26 8.65 -6.82
N GLY A 185 12.59 8.56 -6.78
CA GLY A 185 13.49 8.98 -7.87
C GLY A 185 13.63 10.50 -8.00
N LEU A 186 13.29 11.27 -6.97
CA LEU A 186 13.40 12.73 -6.95
C LEU A 186 14.79 13.22 -6.52
N PHE A 187 15.52 12.39 -5.79
CA PHE A 187 16.94 12.55 -5.49
C PHE A 187 17.71 11.35 -6.03
N ASP A 188 18.98 11.59 -6.35
CA ASP A 188 19.87 10.51 -6.72
C ASP A 188 20.14 9.58 -5.54
N ASP A 189 20.23 8.30 -5.87
CA ASP A 189 20.75 7.30 -4.94
C ASP A 189 22.19 7.66 -4.57
N PRO A 190 22.52 7.82 -3.27
CA PRO A 190 23.86 8.18 -2.82
C PRO A 190 24.94 7.15 -3.18
N THR A 191 24.56 5.93 -3.61
CA THR A 191 25.50 4.89 -4.09
C THR A 191 25.95 5.10 -5.54
N LYS A 192 25.32 6.02 -6.29
CA LYS A 192 25.75 6.37 -7.65
C LYS A 192 27.13 7.04 -7.64
N PRO A 193 27.91 6.93 -8.73
CA PRO A 193 29.26 7.49 -8.80
C PRO A 193 29.32 9.02 -8.71
N ASN A 194 28.23 9.73 -9.01
CA ASN A 194 28.10 11.19 -8.86
C ASN A 194 26.65 11.55 -8.51
N PRO A 195 26.21 11.39 -7.25
CA PRO A 195 24.85 11.75 -6.86
C PRO A 195 24.70 13.27 -6.78
N ASP A 196 23.50 13.78 -7.06
CA ASP A 196 23.13 15.16 -6.77
C ASP A 196 23.50 15.53 -5.31
N LYS A 197 24.31 16.59 -5.18
CA LYS A 197 24.81 17.09 -3.89
C LYS A 197 23.89 18.14 -3.28
N MET A 198 22.86 18.60 -3.99
CA MET A 198 21.93 19.61 -3.48
C MET A 198 21.29 19.22 -2.14
N PRO A 199 20.81 17.97 -1.94
CA PRO A 199 20.21 17.57 -0.65
C PRO A 199 21.20 17.67 0.52
N LEU A 200 22.49 17.37 0.28
CA LEU A 200 23.57 17.50 1.25
C LEU A 200 23.81 18.97 1.61
N ILE A 201 23.87 19.84 0.61
CA ILE A 201 24.08 21.29 0.80
C ILE A 201 22.91 21.91 1.58
N GLU A 202 21.67 21.59 1.21
CA GLU A 202 20.47 22.08 1.89
C GLU A 202 20.42 21.61 3.34
N THR A 203 20.78 20.34 3.59
CA THR A 203 20.89 19.79 4.95
C THR A 203 21.95 20.53 5.75
N LEU A 204 23.13 20.80 5.17
CA LEU A 204 24.19 21.58 5.83
C LEU A 204 23.74 23.00 6.19
N ASN A 205 22.99 23.66 5.31
CA ASN A 205 22.45 25.01 5.58
C ASN A 205 21.44 24.98 6.74
N LEU A 206 20.65 23.93 6.86
CA LEU A 206 19.78 23.74 8.03
C LEU A 206 20.61 23.50 9.30
N LEU A 207 21.63 22.62 9.24
CA LEU A 207 22.52 22.36 10.37
C LEU A 207 23.32 23.59 10.80
N GLU A 208 23.71 24.47 9.87
CA GLU A 208 24.38 25.74 10.19
C GLU A 208 23.51 26.63 11.09
N ARG A 209 22.19 26.65 10.84
CA ARG A 209 21.23 27.40 11.66
C ARG A 209 21.00 26.77 13.03
N MET A 210 21.31 25.49 13.20
CA MET A 210 21.29 24.79 14.48
C MET A 210 22.62 24.95 15.23
N ASP A 211 23.73 24.87 14.50
CA ASP A 211 25.09 24.74 15.02
C ASP A 211 26.13 25.14 13.98
N ARG A 212 26.34 26.45 13.90
CA ARG A 212 27.25 27.07 12.93
C ARG A 212 28.67 26.49 12.97
N VAL A 213 29.20 26.23 14.17
CA VAL A 213 30.57 25.71 14.35
C VAL A 213 30.72 24.34 13.71
N TYR A 214 29.71 23.47 13.83
CA TYR A 214 29.71 22.18 13.17
C TYR A 214 29.65 22.32 11.64
N ALA A 215 28.72 23.13 11.15
CA ALA A 215 28.53 23.29 9.71
C ALA A 215 29.75 23.90 9.01
N ASP A 216 30.39 24.90 9.60
CA ASP A 216 31.62 25.51 9.08
C ASP A 216 32.76 24.48 9.02
N ALA A 217 32.92 23.66 10.06
CA ALA A 217 33.93 22.60 10.08
C ALA A 217 33.70 21.55 8.97
N LYS A 218 32.43 21.20 8.69
CA LYS A 218 32.10 20.24 7.64
C LYS A 218 32.18 20.82 6.23
N ARG A 219 31.86 22.10 6.02
CA ARG A 219 32.07 22.79 4.74
C ARG A 219 33.55 22.82 4.35
N CYS A 220 34.44 23.12 5.31
CA CYS A 220 35.88 23.04 5.09
C CYS A 220 36.35 21.61 4.76
N GLY A 221 35.73 20.59 5.36
CA GLY A 221 36.00 19.18 5.10
C GLY A 221 35.50 18.67 3.74
N MET A 222 34.38 19.20 3.21
CA MET A 222 33.84 18.81 1.90
C MET A 222 34.76 19.16 0.73
N HIS A 223 35.69 20.11 0.92
CA HIS A 223 36.72 20.46 -0.06
C HIS A 223 38.01 19.65 0.12
N ASN A 224 38.08 18.78 1.13
CA ASN A 224 39.26 17.98 1.45
C ASN A 224 39.03 16.50 1.06
N PRO A 225 39.79 15.93 0.11
CA PRO A 225 39.54 14.59 -0.45
C PRO A 225 39.70 13.42 0.54
N GLY A 226 39.98 13.67 1.82
CA GLY A 226 40.01 12.64 2.87
C GLY A 226 38.72 12.50 3.68
N TYR A 227 37.76 13.42 3.56
CA TYR A 227 36.59 13.50 4.46
C TYR A 227 35.28 13.44 3.69
N PHE A 228 34.91 12.26 3.20
CA PHE A 228 33.72 12.09 2.37
C PHE A 228 32.50 11.70 3.19
N ILE A 229 31.71 12.70 3.61
CA ILE A 229 30.30 12.47 3.89
C ILE A 229 29.62 12.23 2.54
N LYS A 230 29.13 11.01 2.33
CA LYS A 230 28.62 10.54 1.03
C LYS A 230 27.11 10.76 0.88
N SER A 231 26.39 10.90 1.98
CA SER A 231 24.93 10.99 1.96
C SER A 231 24.36 11.83 3.10
N VAL A 232 23.10 12.29 2.93
CA VAL A 232 22.37 13.00 3.98
C VAL A 232 22.25 12.17 5.27
N PRO A 233 21.93 10.84 5.22
CA PRO A 233 21.99 9.99 6.41
C PRO A 233 23.34 9.99 7.12
N ASP A 234 24.46 9.94 6.38
CA ASP A 234 25.81 9.97 6.98
C ASP A 234 26.08 11.30 7.68
N LEU A 235 25.68 12.41 7.07
CA LEU A 235 25.81 13.75 7.64
C LEU A 235 25.01 13.87 8.94
N VAL A 236 23.77 13.39 8.91
CA VAL A 236 22.89 13.41 10.08
C VAL A 236 23.45 12.51 11.20
N ALA A 237 23.95 11.33 10.88
CA ALA A 237 24.54 10.40 11.86
C ALA A 237 25.79 11.00 12.52
N ASP A 238 26.67 11.63 11.73
CA ASP A 238 27.84 12.32 12.25
C ASP A 238 27.44 13.49 13.18
N TYR A 239 26.45 14.29 12.78
CA TYR A 239 25.95 15.38 13.63
C TYR A 239 25.31 14.88 14.92
N ARG A 240 24.55 13.77 14.89
CA ARG A 240 24.04 13.11 16.10
C ARG A 240 25.15 12.75 17.06
N ASN A 241 26.23 12.16 16.56
CA ASN A 241 27.39 11.81 17.39
C ASN A 241 28.00 13.05 18.04
N VAL A 242 28.04 14.19 17.35
CA VAL A 242 28.50 15.46 17.91
C VAL A 242 27.57 15.95 19.03
N ILE A 243 26.25 15.88 18.84
CA ILE A 243 25.28 16.23 19.89
C ILE A 243 25.48 15.35 21.12
N TYR A 244 25.62 14.03 20.95
CA TYR A 244 25.80 13.10 22.08
C TYR A 244 27.14 13.27 22.81
N THR A 245 28.19 13.70 22.13
CA THR A 245 29.54 13.81 22.70
C THR A 245 29.88 15.19 23.26
N ARG A 246 29.12 16.24 22.92
CA ARG A 246 29.31 17.61 23.45
C ARG A 246 29.14 17.75 24.97
N PRO A 247 28.19 17.09 25.65
CA PRO A 247 28.09 17.13 27.12
C PRO A 247 29.36 16.64 27.82
N LEU A 248 30.11 15.73 27.20
CA LEU A 248 31.33 15.13 27.77
C LEU A 248 32.57 16.02 27.61
N ARG A 249 32.59 16.95 26.64
CA ARG A 249 33.74 17.85 26.42
C ARG A 249 33.77 19.03 27.39
N SER A 250 32.62 19.58 27.78
CA SER A 250 32.58 20.71 28.73
C SER A 250 33.03 20.33 30.15
N ARG A 251 32.91 19.04 30.54
CA ARG A 251 33.38 18.54 31.84
C ARG A 251 34.89 18.30 31.91
N ARG A 252 35.56 18.01 30.78
CA ARG A 252 37.02 17.77 30.76
C ARG A 252 37.86 19.05 30.76
N GLN A 253 37.31 20.20 30.32
CA GLN A 253 38.06 21.46 30.32
C GLN A 253 38.01 22.24 31.64
N LYS A 254 37.18 21.86 32.61
CA LYS A 254 37.13 22.51 33.94
C LYS A 254 38.11 21.94 34.98
N GLY A 255 39.01 21.03 34.59
CA GLY A 255 39.83 20.27 35.55
C GLY A 255 41.32 20.17 35.23
N SER A 256 41.92 21.08 34.48
CA SER A 256 43.37 21.07 34.26
C SER A 256 43.92 22.46 33.96
N PHE A 257 44.13 23.25 35.02
CA PHE A 257 45.16 24.27 35.12
C PHE A 257 45.40 24.51 36.63
N ALA A 258 46.03 23.55 37.28
CA ALA A 258 46.84 23.82 38.47
C ALA A 258 48.29 23.60 38.01
N PHE A 259 48.94 24.70 37.65
CA PHE A 259 50.39 24.78 37.60
C PHE A 259 50.83 24.94 39.06
N ASP A 260 51.38 23.88 39.65
CA ASP A 260 52.14 24.00 40.89
C ASP A 260 53.47 24.68 40.55
N ALA A 261 53.57 25.95 40.91
CA ALA A 261 54.83 26.63 41.15
C ALA A 261 54.95 26.79 42.67
N TYR A 262 55.86 26.03 43.26
CA TYR A 262 56.83 26.36 44.33
C TYR A 262 57.23 25.10 45.09
#